data_AF-A0A9D9ACW7-F1
#
_entry.id   AF-A0A9D9ACW7-F1
#
_cell.length_a   1.000
_cell.length_b   1.000
_cell.length_c   1.000
_cell.angle_alpha   90.00
_cell.angle_beta   90.00
_cell.angle_gamma   90.00
#
_symmetry.space_group_name_H-M   'P 1'
#
loop_
_entity.id
_entity.type
_entity.pdbx_description
1 polymer ?
#
loop_
_entity_poly.entity_id
_entity_poly.type
_entity_poly.pdbx_seq_one_letter_code
_entity_poly.pdbx_strand_id
1 'polypeptide(L)'
;MSDEVIELIGTETPTGSIRVRLDLELPHEQAMQILATVHDYKDRKQKEEEAARRREEAERRKAEAAARKAAKAEAAKVKKPAPAKDASTKGDAEKKA
;
A
#
# COMPACT_ATOMS: atom_id res chain seq x y z
N MET A 1 -39.50 24.12 -24.81
CA MET A 1 -38.75 23.85 -23.57
C MET A 1 -39.04 22.41 -23.25
N SER A 2 -38.06 21.53 -23.47
CA SER A 2 -38.25 20.09 -23.26
C SER A 2 -38.07 19.82 -21.77
N ASP A 3 -39.08 19.21 -21.15
CA ASP A 3 -38.98 18.70 -19.78
C ASP A 3 -37.95 17.57 -19.77
N GLU A 4 -36.71 17.86 -19.37
CA GLU A 4 -35.69 16.83 -19.14
C GLU A 4 -36.12 15.99 -17.94
N VAL A 5 -36.70 14.82 -18.21
CA VAL A 5 -37.01 13.85 -17.16
C VAL A 5 -35.71 13.13 -16.79
N ILE A 6 -35.03 13.61 -15.74
CA ILE A 6 -33.87 12.91 -15.17
C ILE A 6 -34.37 11.92 -14.12
N GLU A 7 -34.61 10.67 -14.52
CA GLU A 7 -34.92 9.60 -13.56
C GLU A 7 -33.62 8.99 -13.02
N LEU A 8 -33.29 9.31 -11.77
CA LEU A 8 -32.16 8.70 -11.06
C LEU A 8 -32.62 7.44 -10.33
N ILE A 9 -32.22 6.27 -10.83
CA ILE A 9 -32.48 5.00 -10.15
C ILE A 9 -31.20 4.54 -9.48
N GLY A 10 -31.12 4.72 -8.16
CA GLY A 10 -30.03 4.26 -7.31
C GLY A 10 -30.38 2.94 -6.64
N THR A 11 -29.55 1.92 -6.82
CA THR A 11 -29.61 0.68 -6.03
C THR A 11 -28.24 0.41 -5.41
N GLU A 12 -28.20 0.25 -4.08
CA GLU A 12 -26.98 -0.22 -3.41
C GLU A 12 -26.74 -1.68 -3.79
N THR A 13 -25.51 -1.97 -4.22
CA THR A 13 -25.08 -3.33 -4.48
C THR A 13 -24.54 -3.97 -3.20
N PRO A 14 -24.56 -5.32 -3.09
CA PRO A 14 -23.95 -6.03 -1.97
C PRO A 14 -22.45 -5.73 -1.78
N THR A 15 -21.79 -5.25 -2.83
CA THR A 15 -20.38 -4.85 -2.83
C THR A 15 -20.13 -3.41 -2.34
N GLY A 16 -21.17 -2.69 -1.90
CA GLY A 16 -21.06 -1.31 -1.44
C GLY A 16 -20.89 -0.28 -2.56
N SER A 17 -21.09 -0.68 -3.83
CA SER A 17 -21.17 0.26 -4.96
C SER A 17 -22.63 0.65 -5.21
N ILE A 18 -22.86 1.89 -5.65
CA ILE A 18 -24.19 2.35 -6.05
C ILE A 18 -24.31 2.16 -7.56
N ARG A 19 -25.31 1.38 -8.00
CA ARG A 19 -25.68 1.35 -9.42
C ARG A 19 -26.61 2.51 -9.70
N VAL A 20 -26.21 3.36 -10.63
CA VAL A 20 -27.00 4.49 -11.12
C VAL A 20 -27.42 4.20 -12.56
N ARG A 21 -28.73 4.30 -12.85
CA ARG A 21 -29.26 4.36 -14.22
C ARG A 21 -29.86 5.75 -14.44
N LEU A 22 -29.47 6.39 -15.54
CA LEU A 22 -29.99 7.67 -16.03
C LEU A 22 -30.68 7.39 -17.36
N ASP A 23 -31.96 7.74 -17.46
CA ASP A 23 -32.68 7.78 -18.74
C ASP A 23 -32.72 9.25 -19.19
N LEU A 24 -32.20 9.53 -20.39
CA LEU A 24 -32.00 10.90 -20.87
C LEU A 24 -32.36 10.97 -22.35
N GLU A 25 -33.23 11.92 -22.70
CA GLU A 25 -33.55 12.24 -24.09
C GLU A 25 -32.72 13.45 -24.54
N LEU A 26 -31.61 13.19 -25.24
CA LEU A 26 -30.64 14.19 -25.65
C LEU A 26 -30.32 14.10 -27.15
N PRO A 27 -29.89 15.21 -27.78
CA PRO A 27 -29.29 15.15 -29.12
C PRO A 27 -28.11 14.17 -29.16
N HIS A 28 -27.97 13.44 -30.26
CA HIS A 28 -26.95 12.40 -30.43
C HIS A 28 -25.54 12.87 -30.08
N GLU A 29 -25.15 14.07 -30.51
CA GLU A 29 -23.82 14.62 -30.22
C GLU A 29 -23.57 14.79 -28.72
N GLN A 30 -24.56 15.27 -27.97
CA GLN A 30 -24.46 15.42 -26.52
C GLN A 30 -24.39 14.06 -25.82
N ALA A 31 -25.17 13.08 -26.26
CA ALA A 31 -25.10 11.72 -25.74
C ALA A 31 -23.71 11.09 -25.97
N MET A 32 -23.12 11.29 -27.15
CA MET A 32 -21.78 10.81 -27.46
C MET A 32 -20.69 11.49 -26.64
N GLN A 33 -20.83 12.79 -26.36
CA GLN A 33 -19.91 13.52 -25.46
C GLN A 33 -19.97 13.00 -24.02
N ILE A 34 -21.16 12.72 -23.51
CA ILE A 34 -21.34 12.13 -22.17
C ILE A 34 -20.69 10.76 -22.11
N LEU A 35 -20.95 9.89 -23.11
CA LEU A 35 -20.35 8.57 -23.17
C LEU A 35 -18.81 8.64 -23.20
N ALA A 36 -18.23 9.49 -24.05
CA ALA A 36 -16.78 9.69 -24.12
C ALA A 36 -16.21 10.13 -22.76
N THR A 37 -16.85 11.09 -22.10
CA THR A 37 -16.41 11.60 -20.79
C THR A 37 -16.44 10.50 -19.71
N VAL A 38 -17.48 9.66 -19.70
CA VAL A 38 -17.60 8.54 -18.76
C VAL A 38 -16.50 7.50 -19.01
N HIS A 39 -16.19 7.20 -20.27
CA HIS A 39 -15.10 6.29 -20.63
C HIS A 39 -13.73 6.83 -20.20
N ASP A 40 -13.44 8.10 -20.49
CA ASP A 40 -12.18 8.75 -20.10
C ASP A 40 -12.00 8.78 -18.58
N TYR A 41 -13.08 9.06 -17.84
CA TYR A 41 -13.05 9.04 -16.39
C TYR A 41 -12.72 7.64 -15.84
N LYS A 42 -13.33 6.60 -16.41
CA LYS A 42 -13.09 5.21 -16.02
C LYS A 42 -11.63 4.81 -16.28
N ASP A 43 -11.10 5.15 -17.44
CA ASP A 43 -9.72 4.83 -17.81
C ASP A 43 -8.71 5.55 -16.92
N ARG A 44 -8.96 6.82 -16.60
CA ARG A 44 -8.13 7.58 -15.65
C ARG A 44 -8.16 6.93 -14.27
N LYS A 45 -9.33 6.53 -13.77
CA LYS A 45 -9.47 5.89 -12.45
C LYS A 45 -8.75 4.55 -12.38
N GLN A 46 -8.82 3.73 -13.43
CA GLN A 46 -8.08 2.47 -13.49
C GLN A 46 -6.57 2.67 -13.44
N LYS A 47 -6.04 3.68 -14.16
CA LYS A 47 -4.62 4.02 -14.11
C LYS A 47 -4.18 4.52 -12.73
N GLU A 48 -5.02 5.33 -12.06
CA GLU A 48 -4.75 5.80 -10.70
C GLU A 48 -4.72 4.64 -9.69
N GLU A 49 -5.68 3.73 -9.74
CA GLU A 49 -5.75 2.55 -8.88
C GLU A 49 -4.56 1.61 -9.10
N GLU A 50 -4.17 1.38 -10.36
CA GLU A 50 -3.00 0.57 -10.68
C GLU A 50 -1.72 1.21 -10.16
N ALA A 51 -1.58 2.53 -10.31
CA ALA A 51 -0.45 3.28 -9.76
C ALA A 51 -0.43 3.21 -8.23
N ALA A 52 -1.59 3.30 -7.57
CA ALA A 52 -1.71 3.16 -6.12
C ALA A 52 -1.29 1.76 -5.65
N ARG A 53 -1.79 0.69 -6.30
CA ARG A 53 -1.38 -0.69 -6.00
C ARG A 53 0.13 -0.90 -6.13
N ARG A 54 0.74 -0.37 -7.19
CA ARG A 54 2.20 -0.49 -7.39
C ARG A 54 3.00 0.22 -6.29
N ARG A 55 2.52 1.37 -5.80
CA ARG A 55 3.15 2.10 -4.69
C ARG A 55 3.03 1.32 -3.37
N GLU A 56 1.84 0.81 -3.08
CA GLU A 56 1.58 -0.01 -1.90
C GLU A 56 2.44 -1.28 -1.90
N GLU A 57 2.56 -1.96 -3.03
CA GLU A 57 3.40 -3.15 -3.14
C GLU A 57 4.89 -2.81 -2.95
N ALA A 58 5.36 -1.69 -3.51
CA ALA A 58 6.73 -1.23 -3.32
C ALA A 58 7.02 -0.88 -1.85
N GLU A 59 6.07 -0.26 -1.15
CA GLU A 59 6.16 0.04 0.27
C GLU A 59 6.17 -1.23 1.12
N ARG A 60 5.30 -2.19 0.81
CA ARG A 60 5.25 -3.50 1.48
C ARG A 60 6.56 -4.25 1.34
N ARG A 61 7.16 -4.27 0.14
CA ARG A 61 8.48 -4.89 -0.09
C ARG A 61 9.59 -4.19 0.69
N LYS A 62 9.56 -2.86 0.81
CA LYS A 62 10.51 -2.11 1.66
C LYS A 62 10.36 -2.45 3.14
N ALA A 63 9.13 -2.51 3.64
CA ALA A 63 8.84 -2.87 5.02
C ALA A 63 9.28 -4.31 5.33
N GLU A 64 9.04 -5.26 4.42
CA GLU A 64 9.48 -6.65 4.58
C GLU A 64 11.01 -6.77 4.58
N ALA A 65 11.71 -6.04 3.71
CA ALA A 65 13.17 -6.02 3.70
C ALA A 65 13.76 -5.43 4.99
N ALA A 66 13.13 -4.38 5.53
CA ALA A 66 13.51 -3.79 6.81
C ALA A 66 13.29 -4.76 7.98
N ALA A 67 12.13 -5.44 8.03
CA ALA A 67 11.83 -6.44 9.04
C ALA A 67 12.81 -7.62 9.00
N ARG A 68 13.16 -8.12 7.81
CA ARG A 68 14.16 -9.18 7.65
C ARG A 68 15.56 -8.74 8.08
N LYS A 69 15.95 -7.48 7.83
CA LYS A 69 17.22 -6.93 8.33
C LYS A 69 17.22 -6.82 9.86
N ALA A 70 16.13 -6.34 10.46
CA ALA A 70 15.97 -6.25 11.90
C ALA A 70 16.04 -7.63 12.57
N ALA A 71 15.33 -8.63 12.02
CA ALA A 71 15.35 -10.01 12.52
C ALA A 71 16.76 -10.66 12.45
N LYS A 72 17.51 -10.40 11.36
CA LYS A 72 18.91 -10.87 11.26
C LYS A 72 19.84 -10.19 12.27
N ALA A 73 19.65 -8.90 12.52
CA ALA A 73 20.45 -8.15 13.50
C ALA A 73 20.17 -8.61 14.94
N GLU A 74 18.90 -8.87 15.27
CA GLU A 74 18.49 -9.46 16.55
C GLU A 74 19.08 -10.86 16.75
N ALA A 75 18.97 -11.74 15.75
CA ALA A 75 19.54 -13.09 15.81
C ALA A 75 21.07 -13.10 15.96
N ALA A 76 21.77 -12.08 15.42
CA ALA A 76 23.22 -11.93 15.58
C ALA A 76 23.64 -11.48 17.00
N LYS A 77 22.80 -10.69 17.70
CA LYS A 77 23.05 -10.32 19.10
C LYS A 77 22.93 -11.52 20.04
N VAL A 78 22.03 -12.45 19.75
CA VAL A 78 21.81 -13.67 20.55
C VAL A 78 22.97 -14.67 20.47
N LYS A 79 23.82 -14.59 19.43
CA LYS A 79 25.00 -15.47 19.25
C LYS A 79 26.32 -14.88 19.76
N LYS A 80 26.37 -13.66 20.30
CA LYS A 80 27.59 -13.17 20.95
C LYS A 80 27.71 -13.79 22.35
N PRO A 81 28.79 -14.54 22.67
CA PRO A 81 29.04 -14.94 24.04
C PRO A 81 29.23 -13.67 24.88
N ALA A 82 28.66 -13.68 26.10
CA ALA A 82 28.83 -12.63 27.10
C ALA A 82 30.32 -12.23 27.22
N PRO A 83 30.66 -10.95 27.47
CA PRO A 83 32.05 -10.57 27.71
C PRO A 83 32.56 -11.42 28.88
N ALA A 84 33.58 -12.23 28.61
CA ALA A 84 34.28 -12.97 29.64
C ALA A 84 34.73 -11.97 30.71
N LYS A 85 34.29 -12.19 31.95
CA LYS A 85 34.80 -11.46 33.11
C LYS A 85 36.31 -11.58 33.15
N ASP A 86 36.98 -10.45 33.32
CA ASP A 86 38.37 -10.29 33.74
C ASP A 86 38.91 -11.49 34.52
N ALA A 87 39.81 -12.25 33.89
CA ALA A 87 40.69 -13.16 34.60
C ALA A 87 41.91 -12.36 35.07
N SER A 88 41.98 -12.18 36.39
CA SER A 88 43.04 -11.50 37.13
C SER A 88 44.45 -11.98 36.74
N THR A 89 45.22 -11.10 36.11
CA THR A 89 46.68 -11.19 36.04
C THR A 89 47.29 -10.44 37.22
N LYS A 90 47.61 -11.17 38.29
CA LYS A 90 48.68 -10.79 39.22
C LYS A 90 49.16 -12.00 40.01
N GLY A 91 50.14 -12.69 39.43
CA GLY A 91 51.05 -13.57 40.15
C GLY A 91 52.43 -13.30 39.63
N ASP A 92 53.22 -12.50 40.34
CA ASP A 92 54.64 -12.28 40.03
C ASP A 92 55.48 -12.58 41.29
N ALA A 93 56.10 -13.75 41.21
CA ALA A 93 57.40 -14.19 41.70
C ALA A 93 57.95 -13.63 43.03
N GLU A 94 57.91 -14.50 44.04
CA GLU A 94 58.83 -14.53 45.18
C GLU A 94 60.00 -15.47 44.85
N LYS A 95 61.24 -14.95 44.71
CA LYS A 95 62.49 -15.64 45.11
C LYS A 95 63.73 -14.75 44.91
N LYS A 96 64.31 -14.28 46.02
CA LYS A 96 65.75 -14.06 46.16
C LYS A 96 66.18 -14.58 47.53
N ALA A 97 67.01 -15.60 47.52
CA ALA A 97 67.96 -15.96 48.56
C ALA A 97 69.36 -15.74 47.97
#